data_AF-A0A2V6BQL2-F1
#
_entry.id   AF-A0A2V6BQL2-F1
#
_cell.length_a   1.000
_cell.length_b   1.000
_cell.length_c   1.000
_cell.angle_alpha   90.00
_cell.angle_beta   90.00
_cell.angle_gamma   90.00
#
_symmetry.space_group_name_H-M   'P 1'
#
loop_
_entity.id
_entity.type
_entity.pdbx_description
1 polymer ?
#
loop_
_entity_poly.entity_id
_entity_poly.type
_entity_poly.pdbx_seq_one_letter_code
_entity_poly.pdbx_strand_id
1 'polypeptide(L)'
;YRYGKLLLHKGGGRFLEIPGDEFGPEQISPTRDTRFRWMQSVIRCTHYVAGASEQHYVNKEDAPDVKFITRDEISDFDRAYTGL
;
A
#
# COMPACT_ATOMS: atom_id res chain seq x y z
N TYR A 1 1.84 -5.92 15.75
CA TYR A 1 2.24 -6.83 16.83
C TYR A 1 3.50 -6.29 17.50
N ARG A 2 3.48 -6.01 18.80
CA ARG A 2 4.68 -5.60 19.57
C ARG A 2 4.63 -6.29 20.92
N TYR A 3 5.74 -6.90 21.36
CA TYR A 3 5.83 -7.59 22.65
C TYR A 3 4.71 -8.60 22.92
N GLY A 4 4.25 -9.33 21.91
CA GLY A 4 3.15 -10.29 22.07
C GLY A 4 1.74 -9.72 21.93
N LYS A 5 1.60 -8.40 21.73
CA LYS A 5 0.30 -7.70 21.75
C LYS A 5 -0.11 -7.21 20.37
N LEU A 6 -1.41 -7.31 20.06
CA LEU A 6 -2.02 -6.59 18.95
C LEU A 6 -2.31 -5.16 19.38
N LEU A 7 -1.82 -4.21 18.59
CA LEU A 7 -1.90 -2.78 18.89
C LEU A 7 -2.50 -2.03 17.70
N LEU A 8 -3.54 -1.25 17.96
CA LEU A 8 -4.13 -0.32 17.01
C LEU A 8 -3.52 1.08 17.22
N HIS A 9 -2.90 1.64 16.19
CA HIS A 9 -2.30 2.97 16.25
C HIS A 9 -3.39 4.06 16.18
N LYS A 10 -3.43 4.94 17.19
CA LYS A 10 -4.38 6.06 17.30
C LYS A 10 -3.79 7.42 16.86
N GLY A 11 -2.56 7.43 16.37
CA GLY A 11 -1.83 8.66 16.04
C GLY A 11 -1.12 9.30 17.24
N GLY A 12 -0.11 10.12 16.95
CA GLY A 12 0.72 10.78 17.97
C GLY A 12 1.50 9.81 18.85
N GLY A 13 1.89 8.64 18.32
CA GLY A 13 2.61 7.61 19.09
C GLY A 13 1.76 6.89 20.13
N ARG A 14 0.42 7.05 20.11
CA ARG A 14 -0.51 6.36 21.01
C ARG A 14 -1.03 5.08 20.39
N PHE A 15 -1.20 4.06 21.22
CA PHE A 15 -1.63 2.73 20.81
C PHE A 15 -2.72 2.20 21.75
N LEU A 16 -3.71 1.53 21.18
CA LEU A 16 -4.72 0.78 21.91
C LEU A 16 -4.40 -0.71 21.78
N GLU A 17 -4.34 -1.42 22.90
CA GLU A 17 -4.30 -2.88 22.88
C GLU A 17 -5.66 -3.42 22.47
N ILE A 18 -5.68 -4.30 21.48
CA ILE A 18 -6.90 -4.96 21.01
C ILE A 18 -6.82 -6.45 21.34
N PRO A 19 -7.96 -7.11 21.65
CA PRO A 19 -7.98 -8.55 21.88
C PRO A 19 -7.38 -9.28 20.68
N GLY A 20 -6.52 -10.25 20.97
CA GLY A 20 -6.15 -11.27 19.99
C GLY A 20 -7.28 -12.25 19.81
N ASP A 21 -7.51 -12.66 18.57
CA ASP A 21 -8.35 -13.79 18.22
C ASP A 21 -7.66 -14.57 17.09
N GLU A 22 -8.12 -15.79 16.81
CA GLU A 22 -7.69 -16.50 15.62
C GLU A 22 -8.06 -15.70 14.37
N PHE A 23 -7.13 -15.60 13.41
CA PHE A 23 -7.38 -14.93 12.14
C PHE A 23 -6.92 -15.79 10.97
N GLY A 24 -7.74 -15.79 9.92
CA GLY A 24 -7.45 -16.50 8.68
C GLY A 24 -6.69 -15.63 7.66
N PRO A 25 -6.19 -16.23 6.57
CA PRO A 25 -5.52 -15.52 5.48
C PRO A 25 -6.35 -14.36 4.89
N GLU A 26 -7.68 -14.46 4.93
CA GLU A 26 -8.63 -13.45 4.48
C GLU A 26 -8.57 -12.14 5.29
N GLN A 27 -8.03 -12.18 6.50
CA GLN A 27 -7.83 -11.01 7.36
C GLN A 27 -6.41 -10.44 7.25
N ILE A 28 -5.55 -11.02 6.40
CA ILE A 28 -4.16 -10.60 6.22
C ILE A 28 -4.03 -9.79 4.93
N SER A 29 -3.71 -8.50 5.06
CA SER A 29 -3.32 -7.64 3.94
C SER A 29 -1.80 -7.46 3.87
N PRO A 30 -1.21 -7.34 2.68
CA PRO A 30 0.22 -7.07 2.55
C PRO A 30 0.61 -5.72 3.15
N THR A 31 1.84 -5.63 3.65
CA THR A 31 2.43 -4.35 4.08
C THR A 31 2.74 -3.48 2.87
N ARG A 32 3.03 -2.19 3.08
CA ARG A 32 3.47 -1.27 2.01
C ARG A 32 4.54 -1.90 1.10
N ASP A 33 5.54 -2.53 1.69
CA ASP A 33 6.73 -3.01 0.99
C ASP A 33 6.45 -4.32 0.21
N THR A 34 5.44 -5.09 0.60
CA THR A 34 5.05 -6.37 -0.04
C THR A 34 3.77 -6.26 -0.89
N ARG A 35 3.09 -5.12 -0.83
CA ARG A 35 1.80 -4.88 -1.51
C ARG A 35 1.90 -5.09 -3.01
N PHE A 36 2.96 -4.60 -3.65
CA PHE A 36 3.09 -4.70 -5.09
C PHE A 36 3.27 -6.15 -5.57
N ARG A 37 4.14 -6.93 -4.91
CA ARG A 37 4.30 -8.36 -5.19
C ARG A 37 2.99 -9.13 -5.03
N TRP A 38 2.23 -8.84 -3.97
CA TRP A 38 0.91 -9.45 -3.76
C TRP A 38 -0.09 -9.06 -4.85
N MET A 39 -0.11 -7.79 -5.27
CA MET A 39 -0.95 -7.36 -6.39
C MET A 39 -0.58 -8.10 -7.69
N GLN A 40 0.71 -8.32 -7.96
CA GLN A 40 1.14 -9.00 -9.19
C GLN A 40 0.80 -10.49 -9.22
N SER A 41 0.74 -11.17 -8.08
CA SER A 41 0.31 -12.58 -8.05
C SER A 41 -1.16 -12.75 -8.48
N VAL A 42 -1.98 -11.70 -8.30
CA VAL A 42 -3.41 -11.69 -8.60
C VAL A 42 -3.70 -11.00 -9.94
N ILE A 43 -3.30 -9.73 -10.09
CA ILE A 43 -3.69 -8.86 -11.21
C ILE A 43 -2.81 -9.12 -12.45
N ARG A 44 -1.53 -9.43 -12.25
CA ARG A 44 -0.53 -9.61 -13.32
C ARG A 44 -0.53 -8.46 -14.33
N CYS A 45 -0.55 -7.22 -13.83
CA CYS A 45 -0.59 -6.06 -14.72
C CYS A 45 0.75 -5.92 -15.46
N THR A 46 0.68 -5.49 -16.72
CA THR A 46 1.89 -5.23 -17.53
C THR A 46 2.38 -3.79 -17.41
N HIS A 47 1.55 -2.90 -16.86
CA HIS A 47 1.82 -1.48 -16.71
C HIS A 47 1.42 -1.03 -15.30
N TYR A 48 2.28 -0.26 -14.64
CA TYR A 48 2.02 0.26 -13.30
C TYR A 48 2.27 1.77 -13.27
N VAL A 49 1.20 2.54 -13.06
CA VAL A 49 1.26 4.00 -12.94
C VAL A 49 1.54 4.35 -11.48
N ALA A 50 2.71 4.93 -11.21
CA ALA A 50 3.15 5.26 -9.85
C ALA A 50 3.17 6.78 -9.63
N GLY A 51 2.60 7.21 -8.51
CA GLY A 51 2.75 8.59 -8.03
C GLY A 51 4.18 8.90 -7.55
N ALA A 52 4.49 10.17 -7.30
CA ALA A 52 5.85 10.62 -6.93
C ALA A 52 6.43 9.85 -5.73
N SER A 53 5.65 9.67 -4.65
CA SER A 53 6.12 8.95 -3.46
C SER A 53 6.23 7.44 -3.66
N GLU A 54 5.34 6.85 -4.47
CA GLU A 54 5.30 5.41 -4.75
C GLU A 54 6.54 4.90 -5.47
N GLN A 55 7.10 5.71 -6.37
CA GLN A 55 8.31 5.37 -7.11
C GLN A 55 9.53 5.14 -6.21
N HIS A 56 9.55 5.71 -5.01
CA HIS A 56 10.69 5.61 -4.10
C HIS A 56 10.72 4.32 -3.28
N TYR A 57 9.58 3.63 -3.10
CA TYR A 57 9.51 2.46 -2.23
C TYR A 57 9.06 1.17 -2.92
N VAL A 58 8.47 1.25 -4.13
CA VAL A 58 8.12 0.03 -4.87
C VAL A 58 9.40 -0.67 -5.35
N ASN A 59 9.57 -1.93 -4.95
CA ASN A 59 10.65 -2.77 -5.46
C ASN A 59 10.33 -3.24 -6.88
N LYS A 60 11.03 -2.69 -7.88
CA LYS A 60 10.83 -3.04 -9.29
C LYS A 60 11.36 -4.44 -9.64
N GLU A 61 12.30 -4.97 -8.84
CA GLU A 61 12.83 -6.32 -9.03
C GLU A 61 11.78 -7.40 -8.79
N ASP A 62 10.71 -7.08 -8.04
CA ASP A 62 9.59 -7.99 -7.80
C ASP A 62 8.75 -8.26 -9.05
N ALA A 63 8.86 -7.42 -10.09
CA ALA A 63 8.14 -7.59 -11.35
C ALA A 63 8.93 -6.99 -12.53
N PRO A 64 9.98 -7.69 -13.01
CA PRO A 64 10.89 -7.14 -14.03
C PRO A 64 10.21 -6.86 -15.38
N ASP A 65 9.12 -7.57 -15.69
CA ASP A 65 8.37 -7.42 -16.94
C ASP A 65 7.33 -6.28 -16.90
N VAL A 66 7.18 -5.60 -15.76
CA VAL A 66 6.19 -4.54 -15.60
C VAL A 66 6.77 -3.20 -16.03
N LYS A 67 6.06 -2.52 -16.94
CA LYS A 67 6.41 -1.15 -17.33
C LYS A 67 5.92 -0.16 -16.27
N PHE A 68 6.86 0.41 -15.52
CA PHE A 68 6.56 1.49 -14.58
C PHE A 68 6.43 2.82 -15.30
N ILE A 69 5.29 3.47 -15.12
CA ILE A 69 4.96 4.78 -15.69
C ILE A 69 4.90 5.78 -14.55
N THR A 70 5.66 6.86 -14.67
CA THR A 70 5.52 8.00 -13.78
C THR A 70 4.21 8.71 -14.11
N ARG A 71 3.33 8.81 -13.12
CA ARG A 71 2.12 9.63 -13.26
C ARG A 71 2.50 11.10 -13.38
N ASP A 72 1.78 11.83 -14.21
CA ASP A 72 1.89 13.28 -14.30
C ASP A 72 1.69 13.96 -12.94
N GLU A 73 2.32 15.12 -12.80
CA GLU A 73 2.13 15.99 -11.65
C GLU A 73 0.67 16.44 -11.57
N ILE A 74 0.09 16.40 -10.37
CA ILE A 74 -1.24 16.95 -10.12
C ILE A 74 -1.05 18.30 -9.44
N SER A 75 -1.21 19.38 -10.22
CA SER A 75 -1.10 20.76 -9.73
C SER A 75 -2.19 21.10 -8.72
N ASP A 76 -3.41 20.62 -8.94
CA ASP A 76 -4.59 20.90 -8.14
C ASP A 76 -4.90 19.75 -7.17
N PHE A 77 -3.88 19.26 -6.46
CA PHE A 77 -4.01 18.09 -5.58
C PHE A 77 -4.98 18.31 -4.40
N ASP A 78 -5.28 19.57 -4.08
CA ASP A 78 -6.22 20.01 -3.06
C ASP A 78 -7.66 20.14 -3.60
N ARG A 79 -7.89 19.87 -4.89
CA ARG A 79 -9.20 19.98 -5.54
C ARG A 79 -9.70 18.63 -6.03
N ALA A 80 -11.02 18.46 -5.95
CA ALA A 80 -11.72 17.34 -6.57
C ALA A 80 -12.35 17.79 -7.90
N TYR A 81 -12.34 16.91 -8.91
CA TYR A 81 -13.08 17.15 -10.15
C TYR A 81 -14.59 17.09 -9.88
N THR A 82 -15.31 18.16 -10.19
CA THR A 82 -16.76 18.28 -9.96
C THR A 82 -17.61 18.19 -11.23
N GLY A 83 -17.01 18.08 -12.41
CA GLY A 83 -17.73 17.89 -13.67
C GLY A 83 -18.50 19.10 -14.20
N LEU A 84 -18.29 20.30 -13.65
CA LEU A 84 -18.92 21.56 -14.09
C LEU A 84 -18.13 22.24 -15.21
#